data_AF-A0A959N558-F1
#
_entry.id   AF-A0A959N558-F1
#
_cell.length_a   1.000
_cell.length_b   1.000
_cell.length_c   1.000
_cell.angle_alpha   90.00
_cell.angle_beta   90.00
_cell.angle_gamma   90.00
#
_symmetry.space_group_name_H-M   'P 1'
#
loop_
_entity.id
_entity.type
_entity.pdbx_description
1 polymer ?
#
loop_
_entity_poly.entity_id
_entity_poly.type
_entity_poly.pdbx_seq_one_letter_code
_entity_poly.pdbx_strand_id
1 'polypeptide(L)'
;MHNLYPIEEQIKQEFKNNPKYIPAYGILRSILKREIPDNESLIEVFGNPAPAIKDHIEKYCQEFPMDKINIREHTDCPSKISDARIKLEQNREYANLHSIILKEDIPGIEDVYPIYGEYSETVISILKMYTRHSLKRKCGIPAAAHLSRIGGIVHTLGFDKPGSAKFCTVAFLHDSIEDLISYEEHLPADHHGLKGLEKFIDKHIPKELQSHVALLTNQYSLILNYLNYLLTLSDKKSNKKNLIKSIDGLRYWDWSLKSKVEKLSDLLNSGELDEPVLGSANWQCYKYLYIKEMADDALAESDFRTFEIKAIDLSDNAHSRGALSMKEKLKNIIKLGIWANQGYKLHTNWKPMNNFVQELLEDALIYSENLIIKDFLEPVSKQDYFVSALHKIEKLRSIFYTE
;
A
#
# COMPACT_ATOMS: atom_id res chain seq x y z
N MET A 1 -22.38 19.27 14.98
CA MET A 1 -22.28 18.73 13.62
C MET A 1 -20.85 18.26 13.45
N HIS A 2 -20.62 16.95 13.46
CA HIS A 2 -19.30 16.40 13.17
C HIS A 2 -19.12 16.47 11.65
N ASN A 3 -18.05 17.12 11.18
CA ASN A 3 -17.66 17.03 9.78
C ASN A 3 -17.27 15.58 9.52
N LEU A 4 -18.00 14.90 8.65
CA LEU A 4 -17.68 13.54 8.25
C LEU A 4 -16.39 13.55 7.44
N TYR A 5 -15.57 12.52 7.63
CA TYR A 5 -14.30 12.37 6.95
C TYR A 5 -14.53 12.16 5.43
N PRO A 6 -13.78 12.80 4.50
CA PRO A 6 -14.12 12.82 3.07
C PRO A 6 -14.27 11.45 2.40
N ILE A 7 -13.43 10.47 2.78
CA ILE A 7 -13.53 9.09 2.29
C ILE A 7 -14.75 8.38 2.91
N GLU A 8 -15.05 8.68 4.17
CA GLU A 8 -16.27 8.22 4.83
C GLU A 8 -17.51 8.79 4.11
N GLU A 9 -17.51 10.06 3.68
CA GLU A 9 -18.60 10.63 2.89
C GLU A 9 -18.73 9.99 1.51
N GLN A 10 -17.64 9.79 0.77
CA GLN A 10 -17.67 9.14 -0.55
C GLN A 10 -18.16 7.69 -0.48
N ILE A 11 -17.73 6.92 0.52
CA ILE A 11 -18.15 5.51 0.64
C ILE A 11 -19.53 5.40 1.30
N LYS A 12 -19.85 6.28 2.26
CA LYS A 12 -21.24 6.42 2.71
C LYS A 12 -22.13 6.78 1.53
N GLN A 13 -21.71 7.55 0.53
CA GLN A 13 -22.55 7.83 -0.65
C GLN A 13 -22.86 6.57 -1.50
N GLU A 14 -21.95 5.60 -1.63
CA GLU A 14 -22.23 4.34 -2.35
C GLU A 14 -23.29 3.46 -1.65
N PHE A 15 -23.34 3.46 -0.30
CA PHE A 15 -24.24 2.57 0.46
C PHE A 15 -25.36 3.29 1.25
N LYS A 16 -25.33 4.62 1.45
CA LYS A 16 -26.31 5.40 2.25
C LYS A 16 -27.73 5.28 1.72
N ASN A 17 -27.86 5.11 0.41
CA ASN A 17 -29.16 4.98 -0.22
C ASN A 17 -29.74 3.57 -0.05
N ASN A 18 -28.96 2.60 0.44
CA ASN A 18 -29.46 1.29 0.80
C ASN A 18 -30.05 1.35 2.22
N PRO A 19 -31.37 1.16 2.39
CA PRO A 19 -32.01 1.24 3.70
C PRO A 19 -31.44 0.23 4.70
N LYS A 20 -30.84 -0.86 4.22
CA LYS A 20 -30.26 -1.93 5.05
C LYS A 20 -28.86 -1.62 5.59
N TYR A 21 -28.25 -0.49 5.22
CA TYR A 21 -26.88 -0.17 5.62
C TYR A 21 -26.73 -0.04 7.15
N ILE A 22 -27.63 0.70 7.80
CA ILE A 22 -27.56 0.92 9.26
C ILE A 22 -27.67 -0.42 10.03
N PRO A 23 -28.66 -1.28 9.75
CA PRO A 23 -28.72 -2.63 10.32
C PRO A 23 -27.47 -3.48 10.06
N ALA A 24 -26.94 -3.46 8.83
CA ALA A 24 -25.74 -4.22 8.47
C ALA A 24 -24.50 -3.75 9.24
N TYR A 25 -24.36 -2.44 9.43
CA TYR A 25 -23.32 -1.86 10.28
C TYR A 25 -23.50 -2.30 11.74
N GLY A 26 -24.72 -2.28 12.26
CA GLY A 26 -25.03 -2.79 13.60
C GLY A 26 -24.61 -4.24 13.79
N ILE A 27 -24.94 -5.11 12.83
CA ILE A 27 -24.52 -6.53 12.81
C ILE A 27 -22.99 -6.64 12.84
N LEU A 28 -22.27 -5.89 12.00
CA LEU A 28 -20.81 -5.90 12.00
C LEU A 28 -20.27 -5.53 13.38
N ARG A 29 -20.78 -4.45 13.99
CA ARG A 29 -20.33 -3.99 15.31
C ARG A 29 -20.58 -5.04 16.40
N SER A 30 -21.72 -5.72 16.40
CA SER A 30 -21.97 -6.85 17.31
C SER A 30 -20.99 -8.00 17.09
N ILE A 31 -20.74 -8.40 15.84
CA ILE A 31 -19.78 -9.48 15.51
C ILE A 31 -18.36 -9.13 15.98
N LEU A 32 -17.93 -7.86 15.81
CA LEU A 32 -16.63 -7.39 16.31
C LEU A 32 -16.55 -7.42 17.85
N LYS A 33 -17.68 -7.21 18.54
CA LYS A 33 -17.82 -7.35 20.00
C LYS A 33 -17.96 -8.79 20.48
N ARG A 34 -18.04 -9.75 19.56
CA ARG A 34 -18.43 -11.15 19.82
C ARG A 34 -19.80 -11.26 20.49
N GLU A 35 -20.68 -10.33 20.18
CA GLU A 35 -22.07 -10.32 20.59
C GLU A 35 -22.95 -10.86 19.47
N ILE A 36 -24.03 -11.53 19.84
CA ILE A 36 -25.06 -11.97 18.89
C ILE A 36 -25.93 -10.75 18.56
N PRO A 37 -26.02 -10.32 17.28
CA PRO A 37 -26.89 -9.22 16.90
C PRO A 37 -28.37 -9.51 17.20
N ASP A 38 -29.17 -8.46 17.30
CA ASP A 38 -30.60 -8.61 17.48
C ASP A 38 -31.26 -9.27 16.25
N ASN A 39 -32.35 -10.00 16.49
CA ASN A 39 -33.03 -10.74 15.42
C ASN A 39 -33.66 -9.82 14.37
N GLU A 40 -34.07 -8.59 14.73
CA GLU A 40 -34.73 -7.67 13.81
C GLU A 40 -33.74 -7.19 12.74
N SER A 41 -32.54 -6.76 13.13
CA SER A 41 -31.44 -6.41 12.24
C SER A 41 -31.07 -7.57 11.31
N LEU A 42 -30.98 -8.79 11.84
CA LEU A 42 -30.66 -9.98 11.04
C LEU A 42 -31.75 -10.27 10.00
N ILE A 43 -33.02 -10.19 10.36
CA ILE A 43 -34.16 -10.37 9.43
C ILE A 43 -34.18 -9.26 8.39
N GLU A 44 -33.92 -8.02 8.77
CA GLU A 44 -33.92 -6.88 7.86
C GLU A 44 -32.84 -7.02 6.77
N VAL A 45 -31.61 -7.38 7.16
CA VAL A 45 -30.50 -7.55 6.23
C VAL A 45 -30.66 -8.85 5.43
N PHE A 46 -30.80 -9.97 6.13
CA PHE A 46 -30.70 -11.29 5.51
C PHE A 46 -32.05 -11.85 5.07
N GLY A 47 -33.16 -11.55 5.73
CA GLY A 47 -34.48 -12.10 5.43
C GLY A 47 -34.59 -13.55 5.91
N ASN A 48 -35.17 -14.44 5.10
CA ASN A 48 -35.38 -15.85 5.44
C ASN A 48 -34.12 -16.59 5.98
N PRO A 49 -32.89 -16.34 5.49
CA PRO A 49 -31.67 -16.94 6.02
C PRO A 49 -31.25 -16.50 7.44
N ALA A 50 -31.88 -15.49 8.03
CA ALA A 50 -31.46 -14.90 9.31
C ALA A 50 -31.19 -15.92 10.44
N PRO A 51 -32.00 -16.99 10.64
CA PRO A 51 -31.71 -18.00 11.66
C PRO A 51 -30.37 -18.72 11.43
N ALA A 52 -30.08 -19.13 10.19
CA ALA A 52 -28.81 -19.79 9.86
C ALA A 52 -27.61 -18.85 10.02
N ILE A 53 -27.79 -17.57 9.66
CA ILE A 53 -26.75 -16.54 9.88
C ILE A 53 -26.45 -16.38 11.37
N LYS A 54 -27.47 -16.38 12.22
CA LYS A 54 -27.32 -16.34 13.67
C LYS A 54 -26.51 -17.52 14.19
N ASP A 55 -26.83 -18.74 13.76
CA ASP A 55 -26.07 -19.94 14.15
C ASP A 55 -24.59 -19.85 13.75
N HIS A 56 -24.30 -19.29 12.57
CA HIS A 56 -22.92 -19.03 12.13
C HIS A 56 -22.21 -18.00 13.03
N ILE A 57 -22.90 -16.94 13.46
CA ILE A 57 -22.35 -15.94 14.39
C ILE A 57 -22.05 -16.58 15.74
N GLU A 58 -22.98 -17.34 16.29
CA GLU A 58 -22.82 -18.02 17.58
C GLU A 58 -21.60 -18.93 17.58
N LYS A 59 -21.47 -19.75 16.52
CA LYS A 59 -20.30 -20.62 16.34
C LYS A 59 -19.00 -19.83 16.20
N TYR A 60 -19.02 -18.75 15.42
CA TYR A 60 -17.84 -17.90 15.24
C TYR A 60 -17.39 -17.24 16.55
N CYS A 61 -18.33 -16.75 17.37
CA CYS A 61 -18.03 -16.19 18.69
C CYS A 61 -17.46 -17.24 19.66
N GLN A 62 -17.88 -18.51 19.54
CA GLN A 62 -17.34 -19.62 20.33
C GLN A 62 -15.91 -20.02 19.89
N GLU A 63 -15.65 -20.04 18.58
CA GLU A 63 -14.33 -20.40 18.03
C GLU A 63 -13.26 -19.33 18.27
N PHE A 64 -13.66 -18.05 18.35
CA PHE A 64 -12.74 -16.91 18.48
C PHE A 64 -13.09 -15.98 19.67
N PRO A 65 -12.90 -16.44 20.92
CA PRO A 65 -13.23 -15.65 22.11
C PRO A 65 -12.41 -14.35 22.24
N MET A 66 -13.00 -13.35 22.90
CA MET A 66 -12.43 -12.02 23.17
C MET A 66 -11.38 -12.05 24.29
N ASP A 67 -10.27 -12.74 24.09
CA ASP A 67 -9.16 -12.65 25.04
C ASP A 67 -8.23 -11.48 24.67
N LYS A 68 -8.23 -10.44 25.53
CA LYS A 68 -7.23 -9.36 25.59
C LYS A 68 -7.08 -8.48 24.33
N ILE A 69 -8.16 -8.22 23.61
CA ILE A 69 -8.16 -7.30 22.46
C ILE A 69 -9.30 -6.30 22.57
N ASN A 70 -9.01 -5.03 22.30
CA ASN A 70 -10.02 -3.97 22.23
C ASN A 70 -10.40 -3.72 20.78
N ILE A 71 -11.69 -3.46 20.52
CA ILE A 71 -12.12 -3.02 19.18
C ILE A 71 -11.59 -1.62 18.94
N ARG A 72 -11.04 -1.40 17.76
CA ARG A 72 -10.64 -0.08 17.30
C ARG A 72 -11.91 0.74 17.02
N GLU A 73 -12.04 1.85 17.72
CA GLU A 73 -13.10 2.82 17.48
C GLU A 73 -12.66 3.82 16.41
N HIS A 74 -13.64 4.31 15.62
CA HIS A 74 -13.43 5.45 14.74
C HIS A 74 -13.03 6.67 15.57
N THR A 75 -12.13 7.48 15.03
CA THR A 75 -11.69 8.71 15.67
C THR A 75 -11.90 9.89 14.73
N ASP A 76 -12.14 11.07 15.29
CA ASP A 76 -12.07 12.30 14.50
C ASP A 76 -10.61 12.47 14.04
N CYS A 77 -10.36 12.28 12.74
CA CYS A 77 -9.02 12.22 12.18
C CYS A 77 -8.82 13.29 11.09
N PRO A 78 -7.58 13.78 10.89
CA PRO A 78 -7.26 14.68 9.79
C PRO A 78 -7.39 13.99 8.43
N SER A 79 -7.84 14.74 7.41
CA SER A 79 -7.95 14.28 6.01
C SER A 79 -6.89 14.91 5.11
N LYS A 80 -5.63 15.00 5.53
CA LYS A 80 -4.60 15.77 4.83
C LYS A 80 -4.30 15.25 3.43
N ILE A 81 -4.12 13.95 3.28
CA ILE A 81 -3.84 13.32 1.98
C ILE A 81 -5.09 13.44 1.10
N SER A 82 -6.27 13.17 1.66
CA SER A 82 -7.55 13.28 0.97
C SER A 82 -7.83 14.71 0.47
N ASP A 83 -7.64 15.72 1.32
CA ASP A 83 -7.82 17.13 0.98
C ASP A 83 -6.83 17.59 -0.09
N ALA A 84 -5.58 17.15 0.01
CA ALA A 84 -4.55 17.47 -0.98
C ALA A 84 -4.89 16.86 -2.34
N ARG A 85 -5.44 15.65 -2.37
CA ARG A 85 -5.91 15.00 -3.60
C ARG A 85 -7.05 15.79 -4.25
N ILE A 86 -8.07 16.18 -3.49
CA ILE A 86 -9.20 16.99 -4.01
C ILE A 86 -8.69 18.31 -4.59
N LYS A 87 -7.76 18.98 -3.90
CA LYS A 87 -7.14 20.23 -4.39
C LYS A 87 -6.31 20.01 -5.66
N LEU A 88 -5.58 18.91 -5.74
CA LEU A 88 -4.77 18.56 -6.91
C LEU A 88 -5.65 18.32 -8.14
N GLU A 89 -6.78 17.63 -7.99
CA GLU A 89 -7.74 17.41 -9.09
C GLU A 89 -8.35 18.72 -9.62
N GLN A 90 -8.42 19.76 -8.78
CA GLN A 90 -8.87 21.09 -9.16
C GLN A 90 -7.75 21.96 -9.76
N ASN A 91 -6.49 21.53 -9.69
CA ASN A 91 -5.36 22.25 -10.26
C ASN A 91 -5.30 22.02 -11.78
N ARG A 92 -5.45 23.10 -12.55
CA ARG A 92 -5.47 23.06 -14.03
C ARG A 92 -4.14 22.60 -14.64
N GLU A 93 -3.01 23.03 -14.09
CA GLU A 93 -1.68 22.66 -14.60
C GLU A 93 -1.46 21.15 -14.42
N TYR A 94 -1.76 20.65 -13.22
CA TYR A 94 -1.72 19.21 -12.96
C TYR A 94 -2.69 18.43 -13.86
N ALA A 95 -3.94 18.89 -14.01
CA ALA A 95 -4.94 18.20 -14.82
C ALA A 95 -4.50 18.07 -16.29
N ASN A 96 -3.85 19.11 -16.85
CA ASN A 96 -3.29 19.07 -18.19
C ASN A 96 -2.15 18.05 -18.29
N LEU A 97 -1.15 18.14 -17.40
CA LEU A 97 -0.03 17.20 -17.35
C LEU A 97 -0.53 15.75 -17.22
N HIS A 98 -1.44 15.51 -16.27
CA HIS A 98 -1.98 14.20 -15.99
C HIS A 98 -2.78 13.64 -17.18
N SER A 99 -3.53 14.49 -17.90
CA SER A 99 -4.24 14.09 -19.11
C SER A 99 -3.30 13.66 -20.23
N ILE A 100 -2.13 14.29 -20.37
CA ILE A 100 -1.12 13.89 -21.37
C ILE A 100 -0.58 12.50 -21.01
N ILE A 101 -0.20 12.30 -19.74
CA ILE A 101 0.32 11.03 -19.24
C ILE A 101 -0.70 9.89 -19.40
N LEU A 102 -1.99 10.15 -19.13
CA LEU A 102 -3.05 9.15 -19.30
C LEU A 102 -3.25 8.71 -20.76
N LYS A 103 -2.91 9.58 -21.73
CA LYS A 103 -2.92 9.27 -23.17
C LYS A 103 -1.62 8.62 -23.66
N GLU A 104 -0.67 8.37 -22.75
CA GLU A 104 0.66 7.83 -23.03
C GLU A 104 1.54 8.75 -23.89
N ASP A 105 1.19 10.03 -23.96
CA ASP A 105 2.01 11.04 -24.60
C ASP A 105 3.10 11.53 -23.63
N ILE A 106 4.17 12.11 -24.19
CA ILE A 106 5.26 12.69 -23.41
C ILE A 106 5.01 14.21 -23.29
N PRO A 107 4.85 14.74 -22.06
CA PRO A 107 4.62 16.16 -21.85
C PRO A 107 5.85 17.01 -22.19
N GLY A 108 5.60 18.29 -22.52
CA GLY A 108 6.65 19.29 -22.69
C GLY A 108 7.28 19.69 -21.34
N ILE A 109 8.42 20.38 -21.39
CA ILE A 109 9.07 20.85 -20.16
C ILE A 109 8.17 21.83 -19.40
N GLU A 110 7.42 22.65 -20.14
CA GLU A 110 6.45 23.63 -19.67
C GLU A 110 5.27 23.02 -18.90
N ASP A 111 4.88 21.79 -19.22
CA ASP A 111 3.80 21.07 -18.52
C ASP A 111 4.28 20.47 -17.19
N VAL A 112 5.57 20.14 -17.10
CA VAL A 112 6.19 19.41 -15.97
C VAL A 112 6.79 20.40 -14.96
N TYR A 113 7.37 21.50 -15.45
CA TYR A 113 8.06 22.51 -14.64
C TYR A 113 7.27 23.08 -13.47
N PRO A 114 5.96 23.38 -13.58
CA PRO A 114 5.21 23.96 -12.48
C PRO A 114 5.19 23.08 -11.21
N ILE A 115 5.29 21.76 -11.38
CA ILE A 115 5.23 20.80 -10.27
C ILE A 115 6.64 20.34 -9.87
N TYR A 116 7.50 20.06 -10.85
CA TYR A 116 8.78 19.36 -10.61
C TYR A 116 10.02 20.25 -10.79
N GLY A 117 9.85 21.52 -11.16
CA GLY A 117 10.91 22.53 -11.16
C GLY A 117 12.18 22.08 -11.87
N GLU A 118 13.32 22.19 -11.16
CA GLU A 118 14.64 21.81 -11.68
C GLU A 118 14.78 20.34 -12.09
N TYR A 119 13.90 19.46 -11.62
CA TYR A 119 13.92 18.03 -11.93
C TYR A 119 13.03 17.62 -13.10
N SER A 120 12.48 18.57 -13.83
CA SER A 120 11.52 18.30 -14.90
C SER A 120 12.10 17.44 -16.04
N GLU A 121 13.39 17.61 -16.37
CA GLU A 121 14.06 16.75 -17.35
C GLU A 121 14.16 15.29 -16.88
N THR A 122 14.47 15.07 -15.60
CA THR A 122 14.49 13.74 -14.98
C THR A 122 13.11 13.09 -15.05
N VAL A 123 12.05 13.84 -14.69
CA VAL A 123 10.67 13.35 -14.76
C VAL A 123 10.29 12.96 -16.19
N ILE A 124 10.59 13.81 -17.18
CA ILE A 124 10.35 13.50 -18.59
C ILE A 124 11.13 12.27 -19.05
N SER A 125 12.38 12.11 -18.62
CA SER A 125 13.19 10.94 -18.95
C SER A 125 12.55 9.65 -18.43
N ILE A 126 12.04 9.64 -17.19
CA ILE A 126 11.36 8.49 -16.61
C ILE A 126 10.02 8.22 -17.31
N LEU A 127 9.23 9.26 -17.60
CA LEU A 127 7.99 9.12 -18.37
C LEU A 127 8.24 8.46 -19.73
N LYS A 128 9.31 8.85 -20.44
CA LYS A 128 9.70 8.22 -21.71
C LYS A 128 9.96 6.72 -21.57
N MET A 129 10.58 6.28 -20.47
CA MET A 129 10.83 4.86 -20.24
C MET A 129 9.52 4.10 -19.98
N TYR A 130 8.64 4.63 -19.11
CA TYR A 130 7.33 4.04 -18.85
C TYR A 130 6.47 3.91 -20.12
N THR A 131 6.45 4.95 -20.96
CA THR A 131 5.73 4.95 -22.24
C THR A 131 6.36 3.97 -23.24
N ARG A 132 7.70 3.96 -23.38
CA ARG A 132 8.42 3.04 -24.28
C ARG A 132 8.10 1.58 -23.98
N HIS A 133 7.99 1.22 -22.71
CA HIS A 133 7.68 -0.15 -22.27
C HIS A 133 6.18 -0.40 -22.05
N SER A 134 5.33 0.60 -22.35
CA SER A 134 3.88 0.53 -22.22
C SER A 134 3.42 -0.04 -20.87
N LEU A 135 4.07 0.38 -19.79
CA LEU A 135 3.81 -0.18 -18.46
C LEU A 135 2.42 0.23 -17.98
N LYS A 136 1.60 -0.76 -17.62
CA LYS A 136 0.22 -0.57 -17.16
C LYS A 136 0.02 -1.03 -15.73
N ARG A 137 -0.86 -0.34 -15.01
CA ARG A 137 -1.44 -0.82 -13.75
C ARG A 137 -2.44 -1.93 -14.02
N LYS A 138 -2.80 -2.70 -12.98
CA LYS A 138 -3.83 -3.77 -13.07
C LYS A 138 -5.20 -3.29 -13.58
N CYS A 139 -5.51 -2.00 -13.41
CA CYS A 139 -6.73 -1.37 -13.92
C CYS A 139 -6.63 -0.89 -15.38
N GLY A 140 -5.51 -1.12 -16.06
CA GLY A 140 -5.31 -0.81 -17.48
C GLY A 140 -4.79 0.59 -17.78
N ILE A 141 -4.75 1.50 -16.79
CA ILE A 141 -4.16 2.84 -16.99
C ILE A 141 -2.63 2.80 -17.00
N PRO A 142 -1.95 3.78 -17.62
CA PRO A 142 -0.49 3.87 -17.59
C PRO A 142 0.07 3.93 -16.16
N ALA A 143 1.13 3.18 -15.87
CA ALA A 143 1.76 3.17 -14.54
C ALA A 143 2.38 4.53 -14.17
N ALA A 144 2.87 5.28 -15.16
CA ALA A 144 3.31 6.67 -14.99
C ALA A 144 2.22 7.60 -14.42
N ALA A 145 0.94 7.31 -14.63
CA ALA A 145 -0.15 8.10 -14.06
C ALA A 145 -0.18 7.98 -12.53
N HIS A 146 0.18 6.82 -11.96
CA HIS A 146 0.32 6.66 -10.52
C HIS A 146 1.46 7.53 -9.97
N LEU A 147 2.64 7.48 -10.60
CA LEU A 147 3.79 8.31 -10.23
C LEU A 147 3.44 9.81 -10.21
N SER A 148 2.75 10.26 -11.27
CA SER A 148 2.26 11.63 -11.42
C SER A 148 1.33 12.04 -10.27
N ARG A 149 0.37 11.18 -9.89
CA ARG A 149 -0.53 11.44 -8.76
C ARG A 149 0.23 11.59 -7.45
N ILE A 150 1.14 10.66 -7.12
CA ILE A 150 1.88 10.73 -5.85
C ILE A 150 2.72 12.01 -5.79
N GLY A 151 3.47 12.31 -6.86
CA GLY A 151 4.28 13.54 -6.94
C GLY A 151 3.44 14.80 -6.81
N GLY A 152 2.29 14.87 -7.49
CA GLY A 152 1.36 16.00 -7.40
C GLY A 152 0.74 16.17 -6.01
N ILE A 153 0.40 15.07 -5.31
CA ILE A 153 -0.14 15.13 -3.94
C ILE A 153 0.93 15.69 -2.99
N VAL A 154 2.18 15.22 -3.11
CA VAL A 154 3.31 15.69 -2.29
C VAL A 154 3.63 17.17 -2.54
N HIS A 155 3.56 17.61 -3.80
CA HIS A 155 3.63 19.03 -4.15
C HIS A 155 2.53 19.85 -3.47
N THR A 156 1.28 19.37 -3.55
CA THR A 156 0.10 20.06 -2.97
C THR A 156 0.14 20.12 -1.44
N LEU A 157 0.76 19.13 -0.80
CA LEU A 157 1.00 19.10 0.64
C LEU A 157 2.12 20.05 1.08
N GLY A 158 2.92 20.58 0.16
CA GLY A 158 3.99 21.54 0.46
C GLY A 158 5.18 20.91 1.20
N PHE A 159 5.59 19.70 0.80
CA PHE A 159 6.76 19.02 1.41
C PHE A 159 8.08 19.73 1.09
N ASP A 160 8.10 20.45 -0.03
CA ASP A 160 9.23 21.21 -0.51
C ASP A 160 9.23 22.65 0.00
N LYS A 161 10.44 23.19 0.20
CA LYS A 161 10.62 24.62 0.44
C LYS A 161 10.31 25.41 -0.84
N PRO A 162 9.89 26.68 -0.75
CA PRO A 162 9.74 27.52 -1.93
C PRO A 162 10.99 27.49 -2.82
N GLY A 163 10.81 27.20 -4.11
CA GLY A 163 11.90 27.08 -5.09
C GLY A 163 12.58 25.70 -5.16
N SER A 164 12.19 24.74 -4.32
CA SER A 164 12.62 23.34 -4.39
C SER A 164 11.49 22.48 -4.95
N ALA A 165 11.86 21.40 -5.64
CA ALA A 165 10.94 20.36 -6.08
C ALA A 165 11.45 18.95 -5.72
N LYS A 166 12.29 18.88 -4.68
CA LYS A 166 12.96 17.66 -4.22
C LYS A 166 11.97 16.54 -3.90
N PHE A 167 11.10 16.74 -2.91
CA PHE A 167 10.27 15.66 -2.36
C PHE A 167 9.12 15.28 -3.29
N CYS A 168 8.53 16.23 -4.02
CA CYS A 168 7.54 15.90 -5.06
C CYS A 168 8.17 15.08 -6.20
N THR A 169 9.43 15.33 -6.54
CA THR A 169 10.17 14.51 -7.51
C THR A 169 10.56 13.15 -6.93
N VAL A 170 11.04 13.07 -5.69
CA VAL A 170 11.26 11.79 -4.98
C VAL A 170 10.01 10.93 -5.01
N ALA A 171 8.85 11.53 -4.71
CA ALA A 171 7.56 10.86 -4.75
C ALA A 171 7.15 10.42 -6.15
N PHE A 172 7.48 11.18 -7.19
CA PHE A 172 7.30 10.73 -8.57
C PHE A 172 8.20 9.52 -8.89
N LEU A 173 9.43 9.49 -8.38
CA LEU A 173 10.42 8.45 -8.67
C LEU A 173 10.27 7.18 -7.82
N HIS A 174 9.36 7.12 -6.85
CA HIS A 174 9.35 6.11 -5.79
C HIS A 174 9.33 4.64 -6.27
N ASP A 175 8.58 4.34 -7.33
CA ASP A 175 8.48 2.98 -7.93
C ASP A 175 9.38 2.79 -9.17
N SER A 176 10.07 3.85 -9.63
CA SER A 176 10.80 3.85 -10.90
C SER A 176 11.90 2.78 -10.95
N ILE A 177 12.57 2.52 -9.83
CA ILE A 177 13.58 1.47 -9.74
C ILE A 177 12.93 0.09 -9.86
N GLU A 178 11.83 -0.16 -9.16
CA GLU A 178 11.16 -1.47 -9.16
C GLU A 178 10.57 -1.82 -10.53
N ASP A 179 10.01 -0.82 -11.21
CA ASP A 179 9.32 -0.99 -12.48
C ASP A 179 10.28 -1.02 -13.68
N LEU A 180 11.38 -0.26 -13.67
CA LEU A 180 12.19 -0.03 -14.87
C LEU A 180 13.51 -0.78 -14.90
N ILE A 181 14.06 -1.21 -13.74
CA ILE A 181 15.40 -1.82 -13.69
C ILE A 181 15.55 -3.04 -14.62
N SER A 182 14.48 -3.83 -14.78
CA SER A 182 14.47 -5.02 -15.64
C SER A 182 14.44 -4.73 -17.14
N TYR A 183 14.21 -3.48 -17.54
CA TYR A 183 14.03 -3.08 -18.94
C TYR A 183 15.25 -2.37 -19.54
N GLU A 184 16.31 -2.18 -18.75
CA GLU A 184 17.48 -1.43 -19.18
C GLU A 184 18.43 -2.30 -20.05
N GLU A 185 18.27 -2.17 -21.37
CA GLU A 185 18.93 -2.97 -22.42
C GLU A 185 20.48 -2.90 -22.42
N HIS A 186 21.08 -1.88 -21.78
CA HIS A 186 22.54 -1.66 -21.78
C HIS A 186 23.23 -2.06 -20.47
N LEU A 187 22.49 -2.61 -19.51
CA LEU A 187 23.10 -3.25 -18.36
C LEU A 187 23.66 -4.63 -18.79
N PRO A 188 24.78 -5.11 -18.22
CA PRO A 188 25.35 -6.42 -18.53
C PRO A 188 24.31 -7.55 -18.38
N ALA A 189 24.66 -8.79 -18.71
CA ALA A 189 23.81 -10.00 -18.56
C ALA A 189 23.15 -10.22 -17.17
N ASP A 190 23.44 -9.34 -16.21
CA ASP A 190 22.90 -9.25 -14.85
C ASP A 190 21.99 -8.00 -14.64
N HIS A 191 21.24 -7.56 -15.64
CA HIS A 191 20.29 -6.43 -15.54
C HIS A 191 19.11 -6.70 -14.60
N HIS A 192 18.80 -7.98 -14.37
CA HIS A 192 17.92 -8.43 -13.30
C HIS A 192 18.61 -8.54 -11.93
N GLY A 193 19.91 -8.26 -11.89
CA GLY A 193 20.75 -8.37 -10.71
C GLY A 193 21.14 -7.04 -10.10
N LEU A 194 21.84 -7.16 -8.98
CA LEU A 194 22.01 -6.09 -8.02
C LEU A 194 23.03 -5.04 -8.49
N LYS A 195 23.92 -5.40 -9.43
CA LYS A 195 24.80 -4.44 -10.12
C LYS A 195 24.05 -3.54 -11.10
N GLY A 196 22.86 -3.96 -11.55
CA GLY A 196 21.98 -3.14 -12.35
C GLY A 196 21.38 -1.98 -11.55
N LEU A 197 21.17 -2.19 -10.25
CA LEU A 197 20.54 -1.21 -9.35
C LEU A 197 21.37 0.07 -9.21
N GLU A 198 22.65 -0.08 -8.83
CA GLU A 198 23.56 1.06 -8.65
C GLU A 198 23.70 1.86 -9.95
N LYS A 199 23.85 1.17 -11.08
CA LYS A 199 23.94 1.82 -12.40
C LYS A 199 22.65 2.53 -12.80
N PHE A 200 21.49 1.94 -12.52
CA PHE A 200 20.21 2.57 -12.78
C PHE A 200 20.06 3.86 -11.97
N ILE A 201 20.36 3.80 -10.67
CA ILE A 201 20.33 4.93 -9.75
C ILE A 201 21.28 6.04 -10.24
N ASP A 202 22.54 5.72 -10.53
CA ASP A 202 23.53 6.69 -10.96
C ASP A 202 23.18 7.37 -12.28
N LYS A 203 22.54 6.64 -13.20
CA LYS A 203 22.18 7.14 -14.52
C LYS A 203 20.91 7.98 -14.53
N HIS A 204 19.89 7.58 -13.76
CA HIS A 204 18.55 8.13 -13.90
C HIS A 204 18.08 8.97 -12.71
N ILE A 205 18.72 8.85 -11.54
CA ILE A 205 18.28 9.51 -10.32
C ILE A 205 19.34 10.55 -9.90
N PRO A 206 18.99 11.86 -9.88
CA PRO A 206 19.87 12.91 -9.41
C PRO A 206 20.44 12.62 -8.02
N LYS A 207 21.72 12.91 -7.81
CA LYS A 207 22.52 12.44 -6.67
C LYS A 207 21.89 12.78 -5.31
N GLU A 208 21.31 13.97 -5.20
CA GLU A 208 20.66 14.48 -3.99
C GLU A 208 19.28 13.85 -3.69
N LEU A 209 18.71 13.13 -4.66
CA LEU A 209 17.46 12.37 -4.53
C LEU A 209 17.70 10.88 -4.25
N GLN A 210 18.89 10.36 -4.58
CA GLN A 210 19.17 8.92 -4.58
C GLN A 210 18.89 8.24 -3.24
N SER A 211 19.30 8.83 -2.12
CA SER A 211 19.07 8.23 -0.79
C SER A 211 17.59 8.05 -0.49
N HIS A 212 16.77 9.06 -0.84
CA HIS A 212 15.34 9.07 -0.59
C HIS A 212 14.59 8.10 -1.51
N VAL A 213 14.95 8.06 -2.79
CA VAL A 213 14.36 7.11 -3.76
C VAL A 213 14.76 5.67 -3.41
N ALA A 214 16.01 5.44 -3.01
CA ALA A 214 16.48 4.13 -2.56
C ALA A 214 15.76 3.65 -1.30
N LEU A 215 15.47 4.56 -0.36
CA LEU A 215 14.71 4.26 0.85
C LEU A 215 13.25 3.89 0.53
N LEU A 216 12.64 4.56 -0.45
CA LEU A 216 11.29 4.23 -0.94
C LEU A 216 11.24 2.94 -1.76
N THR A 217 12.37 2.45 -2.26
CA THR A 217 12.44 1.20 -3.01
C THR A 217 12.46 0.01 -2.06
N ASN A 218 11.58 -0.97 -2.27
CA ASN A 218 11.60 -2.24 -1.55
C ASN A 218 12.73 -3.14 -2.05
N GLN A 219 13.95 -2.83 -1.60
CA GLN A 219 15.18 -3.54 -1.95
C GLN A 219 15.12 -5.05 -1.65
N TYR A 220 14.33 -5.48 -0.66
CA TYR A 220 14.10 -6.90 -0.39
C TYR A 220 13.36 -7.60 -1.53
N SER A 221 12.38 -6.94 -2.15
CA SER A 221 11.67 -7.46 -3.32
C SER A 221 12.61 -7.60 -4.51
N LEU A 222 13.50 -6.62 -4.72
CA LEU A 222 14.54 -6.69 -5.76
C LEU A 222 15.48 -7.89 -5.55
N ILE A 223 15.96 -8.09 -4.32
CA ILE A 223 16.80 -9.24 -3.97
C ILE A 223 16.04 -10.55 -4.21
N LEU A 224 14.79 -10.66 -3.77
CA LEU A 224 13.98 -11.87 -3.94
C LEU A 224 13.70 -12.18 -5.41
N ASN A 225 13.43 -11.16 -6.24
CA ASN A 225 13.28 -11.32 -7.69
C ASN A 225 14.57 -11.80 -8.34
N TYR A 226 15.72 -11.27 -7.92
CA TYR A 226 17.02 -11.74 -8.39
C TYR A 226 17.30 -13.18 -7.97
N LEU A 227 16.99 -13.57 -6.74
CA LEU A 227 17.10 -14.95 -6.29
C LEU A 227 16.21 -15.88 -7.13
N ASN A 228 14.99 -15.46 -7.47
CA ASN A 228 14.10 -16.22 -8.33
C ASN A 228 14.66 -16.39 -9.75
N TYR A 229 15.30 -15.34 -10.29
CA TYR A 229 16.03 -15.43 -11.55
C TYR A 229 17.18 -16.46 -11.48
N LEU A 230 18.02 -16.42 -10.44
CA LEU A 230 19.10 -17.40 -10.25
C LEU A 230 18.59 -18.85 -10.14
N LEU A 231 17.46 -19.04 -9.46
CA LEU A 231 16.81 -20.36 -9.36
C LEU A 231 16.30 -20.83 -10.73
N THR A 232 15.71 -19.93 -11.52
CA THR A 232 15.23 -20.24 -12.87
C THR A 232 16.39 -20.61 -13.80
N LEU A 233 17.49 -19.86 -13.77
CA LEU A 233 18.71 -20.18 -14.53
C LEU A 233 19.32 -21.54 -14.14
N SER A 234 19.14 -21.94 -12.88
CA SER A 234 19.67 -23.20 -12.35
C SER A 234 18.69 -24.37 -12.45
N ASP A 235 17.53 -24.19 -13.10
CA ASP A 235 16.41 -25.14 -13.15
C ASP A 235 16.00 -25.67 -11.76
N LYS A 236 15.94 -24.77 -10.78
CA LYS A 236 15.56 -25.07 -9.39
C LYS A 236 14.18 -24.52 -9.07
N LYS A 237 13.38 -25.33 -8.37
CA LYS A 237 12.08 -24.89 -7.82
C LYS A 237 12.26 -23.78 -6.78
N SER A 238 11.36 -22.80 -6.80
CA SER A 238 11.28 -21.71 -5.81
C SER A 238 10.67 -22.19 -4.50
N ASN A 239 11.47 -22.90 -3.70
CA ASN A 239 11.11 -23.37 -2.36
C ASN A 239 12.06 -22.79 -1.31
N LYS A 240 11.68 -22.87 -0.02
CA LYS A 240 12.42 -22.27 1.10
C LYS A 240 13.89 -22.68 1.14
N LYS A 241 14.17 -23.99 0.99
CA LYS A 241 15.55 -24.53 0.99
C LYS A 241 16.41 -23.93 -0.13
N ASN A 242 15.86 -23.83 -1.34
CA ASN A 242 16.58 -23.29 -2.48
C ASN A 242 16.80 -21.78 -2.36
N LEU A 243 15.82 -21.03 -1.84
CA LEU A 243 15.99 -19.60 -1.56
C LEU A 243 17.07 -19.34 -0.52
N ILE A 244 17.08 -20.08 0.60
CA ILE A 244 18.12 -19.98 1.64
C ILE A 244 19.51 -20.25 1.05
N LYS A 245 19.64 -21.35 0.29
CA LYS A 245 20.93 -21.68 -0.35
C LYS A 245 21.41 -20.57 -1.30
N SER A 246 20.50 -19.98 -2.09
CA SER A 246 20.86 -18.93 -3.03
C SER A 246 21.23 -17.62 -2.31
N ILE A 247 20.52 -17.24 -1.24
CA ILE A 247 20.84 -16.01 -0.51
C ILE A 247 22.15 -16.12 0.27
N ASP A 248 22.47 -17.29 0.80
CA ASP A 248 23.76 -17.51 1.47
C ASP A 248 24.94 -17.33 0.51
N GLY A 249 24.76 -17.65 -0.77
CA GLY A 249 25.75 -17.35 -1.82
C GLY A 249 26.01 -15.85 -2.00
N LEU A 250 25.01 -14.98 -1.75
CA LEU A 250 25.12 -13.53 -1.87
C LEU A 250 25.73 -12.86 -0.62
N ARG A 251 25.72 -13.53 0.54
CA ARG A 251 26.29 -13.00 1.80
C ARG A 251 27.80 -12.70 1.71
N TYR A 252 28.50 -13.40 0.83
CA TYR A 252 29.94 -13.26 0.65
C TYR A 252 30.36 -12.18 -0.34
N TRP A 253 29.39 -11.51 -0.98
CA TRP A 253 29.69 -10.43 -1.90
C TRP A 253 29.93 -9.14 -1.10
N ASP A 254 30.81 -8.26 -1.59
CA ASP A 254 31.03 -6.93 -1.02
C ASP A 254 30.32 -5.87 -1.87
N TRP A 255 29.27 -5.26 -1.33
CA TRP A 255 28.32 -4.41 -2.06
C TRP A 255 27.30 -3.72 -1.14
N SER A 256 26.59 -2.72 -1.70
CA SER A 256 25.72 -1.79 -0.96
C SER A 256 24.54 -2.42 -0.22
N LEU A 257 23.95 -3.53 -0.70
CA LEU A 257 22.80 -4.17 -0.04
C LEU A 257 23.16 -5.38 0.84
N LYS A 258 24.44 -5.57 1.20
CA LYS A 258 24.88 -6.68 2.05
C LYS A 258 24.07 -6.82 3.34
N SER A 259 23.84 -5.70 4.05
CA SER A 259 23.03 -5.70 5.28
C SER A 259 21.58 -6.16 5.06
N LYS A 260 20.99 -5.81 3.90
CA LYS A 260 19.64 -6.27 3.54
C LYS A 260 19.64 -7.78 3.26
N VAL A 261 20.66 -8.30 2.58
CA VAL A 261 20.81 -9.76 2.36
C VAL A 261 20.99 -10.53 3.66
N GLU A 262 21.74 -10.00 4.62
CA GLU A 262 21.91 -10.62 5.94
C GLU A 262 20.57 -10.74 6.67
N LYS A 263 19.82 -9.63 6.77
CA LYS A 263 18.48 -9.59 7.39
C LYS A 263 17.47 -10.49 6.69
N LEU A 264 17.50 -10.51 5.35
CA LEU A 264 16.62 -11.38 4.57
C LEU A 264 16.96 -12.86 4.81
N SER A 265 18.24 -13.22 4.88
CA SER A 265 18.63 -14.61 5.18
C SER A 265 18.18 -15.00 6.59
N ASP A 266 18.30 -14.12 7.59
CA ASP A 266 17.81 -14.40 8.94
C ASP A 266 16.29 -14.58 8.99
N LEU A 267 15.55 -13.73 8.27
CA LEU A 267 14.10 -13.86 8.11
C LEU A 267 13.70 -15.17 7.41
N LEU A 268 14.39 -15.54 6.33
CA LEU A 268 14.12 -16.78 5.60
C LEU A 268 14.45 -18.02 6.44
N ASN A 269 15.49 -17.97 7.26
CA ASN A 269 15.85 -19.10 8.12
C ASN A 269 14.84 -19.28 9.27
N SER A 270 14.49 -18.19 9.96
CA SER A 270 13.63 -18.22 11.15
C SER A 270 12.12 -18.24 10.86
N GLY A 271 11.69 -17.67 9.74
CA GLY A 271 10.27 -17.46 9.44
C GLY A 271 9.56 -18.67 8.83
N GLU A 272 8.29 -18.85 9.18
CA GLU A 272 7.39 -19.76 8.47
C GLU A 272 6.94 -19.14 7.14
N LEU A 273 7.03 -19.91 6.06
CA LEU A 273 6.69 -19.45 4.70
C LEU A 273 5.63 -20.36 4.10
N ASP A 274 4.43 -19.82 3.91
CA ASP A 274 3.37 -20.45 3.12
C ASP A 274 3.71 -20.55 1.63
N GLU A 275 3.03 -21.46 0.92
CA GLU A 275 3.08 -21.54 -0.54
C GLU A 275 2.14 -20.50 -1.19
N PRO A 276 2.57 -19.82 -2.30
CA PRO A 276 3.88 -19.91 -2.94
C PRO A 276 4.98 -19.19 -2.13
N VAL A 277 6.11 -19.87 -1.89
CA VAL A 277 7.18 -19.40 -0.98
C VAL A 277 7.67 -17.99 -1.30
N LEU A 278 7.91 -17.66 -2.57
CA LEU A 278 8.40 -16.34 -2.96
C LEU A 278 7.41 -15.21 -2.61
N GLY A 279 6.11 -15.47 -2.79
CA GLY A 279 5.07 -14.52 -2.42
C GLY A 279 4.97 -14.32 -0.91
N SER A 280 5.13 -15.41 -0.16
CA SER A 280 5.17 -15.38 1.31
C SER A 280 6.40 -14.63 1.82
N ALA A 281 7.60 -14.93 1.29
CA ALA A 281 8.84 -14.23 1.64
C ALA A 281 8.73 -12.71 1.39
N ASN A 282 8.24 -12.31 0.21
CA ASN A 282 8.00 -10.90 -0.10
C ASN A 282 7.06 -10.22 0.92
N TRP A 283 6.02 -10.93 1.34
CA TRP A 283 5.08 -10.40 2.34
C TRP A 283 5.71 -10.25 3.72
N GLN A 284 6.49 -11.24 4.17
CA GLN A 284 7.20 -11.17 5.45
C GLN A 284 8.25 -10.05 5.45
N CYS A 285 8.97 -9.85 4.34
CA CYS A 285 9.92 -8.74 4.19
C CYS A 285 9.23 -7.38 4.31
N TYR A 286 8.08 -7.23 3.64
CA TYR A 286 7.28 -6.01 3.74
C TYR A 286 6.86 -5.73 5.19
N LYS A 287 6.37 -6.76 5.89
CA LYS A 287 5.81 -6.65 7.25
C LYS A 287 6.86 -6.37 8.31
N TYR A 288 8.01 -7.05 8.26
CA TYR A 288 8.97 -7.06 9.37
C TYR A 288 10.26 -6.31 9.09
N LEU A 289 10.61 -6.06 7.82
CA LEU A 289 11.85 -5.42 7.45
C LEU A 289 11.60 -4.06 6.80
N TYR A 290 11.09 -4.03 5.57
CA TYR A 290 11.06 -2.82 4.73
C TYR A 290 10.40 -1.60 5.40
N ILE A 291 9.15 -1.70 5.85
CA ILE A 291 8.45 -0.56 6.46
C ILE A 291 9.06 -0.19 7.83
N LYS A 292 9.54 -1.18 8.58
CA LYS A 292 10.19 -0.95 9.88
C LYS A 292 11.49 -0.17 9.71
N GLU A 293 12.35 -0.60 8.78
CA GLU A 293 13.62 0.08 8.52
C GLU A 293 13.41 1.50 8.01
N MET A 294 12.41 1.72 7.15
CA MET A 294 12.07 3.08 6.72
C MET A 294 11.67 3.98 7.90
N ALA A 295 10.96 3.43 8.89
CA ALA A 295 10.60 4.13 10.11
C ALA A 295 11.84 4.37 11.01
N ASP A 296 12.69 3.36 11.17
CA ASP A 296 13.95 3.47 11.95
C ASP A 296 14.87 4.56 11.35
N ASP A 297 15.02 4.59 10.02
CA ASP A 297 15.84 5.59 9.31
C ASP A 297 15.27 7.00 9.46
N ALA A 298 13.95 7.16 9.30
CA ALA A 298 13.26 8.44 9.52
C ALA A 298 13.46 8.98 10.95
N LEU A 299 13.46 8.08 11.95
CA LEU A 299 13.72 8.45 13.35
C LEU A 299 15.18 8.88 13.55
N ALA A 300 16.13 8.12 12.99
CA ALA A 300 17.56 8.39 13.11
C ALA A 300 17.94 9.74 12.49
N GLU A 301 17.34 10.10 11.35
CA GLU A 301 17.60 11.36 10.64
C GLU A 301 16.75 12.53 11.17
N SER A 302 15.72 12.25 11.98
CA SER A 302 14.69 13.24 12.34
C SER A 302 14.05 13.91 11.11
N ASP A 303 13.96 13.17 10.00
CA ASP A 303 13.31 13.59 8.75
C ASP A 303 12.28 12.55 8.32
N PHE A 304 11.01 12.90 8.53
CA PHE A 304 9.90 11.98 8.32
C PHE A 304 9.33 12.03 6.90
N ARG A 305 9.74 12.99 6.07
CA ARG A 305 9.09 13.28 4.78
C ARG A 305 9.12 12.09 3.82
N THR A 306 10.22 11.37 3.76
CA THR A 306 10.32 10.19 2.89
C THR A 306 9.45 9.04 3.38
N PHE A 307 9.35 8.84 4.70
CA PHE A 307 8.42 7.87 5.26
C PHE A 307 6.95 8.29 5.02
N GLU A 308 6.64 9.59 5.08
CA GLU A 308 5.31 10.16 4.78
C GLU A 308 4.93 10.01 3.29
N ILE A 309 5.88 10.09 2.35
CA ILE A 309 5.62 9.79 0.93
C ILE A 309 5.07 8.36 0.78
N LYS A 310 5.56 7.40 1.57
CA LYS A 310 5.04 6.02 1.52
C LYS A 310 3.59 5.92 1.98
N ALA A 311 3.14 6.74 2.92
CA ALA A 311 1.72 6.81 3.28
C ALA A 311 0.85 7.28 2.11
N ILE A 312 1.32 8.28 1.36
CA ILE A 312 0.61 8.83 0.21
C ILE A 312 0.48 7.79 -0.91
N ASP A 313 1.56 7.05 -1.23
CA ASP A 313 1.52 5.90 -2.13
C ASP A 313 0.49 4.85 -1.68
N LEU A 314 0.55 4.43 -0.41
CA LEU A 314 -0.39 3.44 0.13
C LEU A 314 -1.85 3.90 0.08
N SER A 315 -2.13 5.18 0.32
CA SER A 315 -3.46 5.77 0.18
C SER A 315 -3.91 5.85 -1.29
N ASP A 316 -3.06 6.27 -2.23
CA ASP A 316 -3.40 6.33 -3.67
C ASP A 316 -3.70 4.95 -4.27
N ASN A 317 -3.05 3.89 -3.76
CA ASN A 317 -3.36 2.51 -4.14
C ASN A 317 -4.83 2.11 -3.89
N ALA A 318 -5.60 2.95 -3.18
CA ALA A 318 -7.05 2.80 -3.06
C ALA A 318 -7.86 3.11 -4.34
N HIS A 319 -7.38 3.98 -5.23
CA HIS A 319 -8.09 4.44 -6.44
C HIS A 319 -8.41 3.36 -7.47
N SER A 320 -7.70 2.23 -7.43
CA SER A 320 -7.91 1.10 -8.34
C SER A 320 -8.50 -0.12 -7.66
N ARG A 321 -8.99 0.01 -6.41
CA ARG A 321 -9.46 -1.15 -5.63
C ARG A 321 -10.57 -1.91 -6.31
N GLY A 322 -11.47 -1.24 -7.02
CA GLY A 322 -12.55 -1.92 -7.77
C GLY A 322 -12.03 -3.05 -8.66
N ALA A 323 -10.91 -2.83 -9.35
CA ALA A 323 -10.28 -3.79 -10.28
C ALA A 323 -9.39 -4.85 -9.60
N LEU A 324 -9.15 -4.76 -8.29
CA LEU A 324 -8.29 -5.70 -7.58
C LEU A 324 -9.04 -6.98 -7.16
N SER A 325 -8.31 -8.10 -7.16
CA SER A 325 -8.78 -9.33 -6.54
C SER A 325 -8.98 -9.14 -5.03
N MET A 326 -9.84 -9.96 -4.41
CA MET A 326 -10.11 -9.86 -2.97
C MET A 326 -8.83 -10.02 -2.12
N LYS A 327 -7.93 -10.94 -2.53
CA LYS A 327 -6.63 -11.13 -1.87
C LYS A 327 -5.80 -9.84 -1.85
N GLU A 328 -5.77 -9.12 -2.96
CA GLU A 328 -5.01 -7.87 -3.08
C GLU A 328 -5.68 -6.70 -2.33
N LYS A 329 -7.02 -6.65 -2.29
CA LYS A 329 -7.78 -5.70 -1.48
C LYS A 329 -7.42 -5.83 0.00
N LEU A 330 -7.50 -7.05 0.55
CA LEU A 330 -7.13 -7.34 1.94
C LEU A 330 -5.67 -6.98 2.21
N LYS A 331 -4.76 -7.37 1.32
CA LYS A 331 -3.33 -7.05 1.43
C LYS A 331 -3.10 -5.54 1.51
N ASN A 332 -3.72 -4.75 0.64
CA ASN A 332 -3.56 -3.30 0.62
C ASN A 332 -4.08 -2.63 1.91
N ILE A 333 -5.20 -3.10 2.46
CA ILE A 333 -5.69 -2.62 3.75
C ILE A 333 -4.71 -2.95 4.88
N ILE A 334 -4.19 -4.18 4.92
CA ILE A 334 -3.20 -4.58 5.93
C ILE A 334 -1.92 -3.75 5.80
N LYS A 335 -1.49 -3.40 4.58
CA LYS A 335 -0.35 -2.50 4.35
C LYS A 335 -0.54 -1.13 5.01
N LEU A 336 -1.74 -0.54 4.92
CA LEU A 336 -2.07 0.72 5.60
C LEU A 336 -1.87 0.60 7.11
N GLY A 337 -2.44 -0.45 7.72
CA GLY A 337 -2.29 -0.73 9.14
C GLY A 337 -0.84 -0.99 9.58
N ILE A 338 -0.05 -1.72 8.77
CA ILE A 338 1.37 -1.94 9.03
C ILE A 338 2.13 -0.61 9.05
N TRP A 339 1.96 0.23 8.03
CA TRP A 339 2.63 1.53 7.96
C TRP A 339 2.26 2.40 9.15
N ALA A 340 0.96 2.53 9.44
CA ALA A 340 0.51 3.40 10.52
C ALA A 340 0.92 2.89 11.91
N ASN A 341 0.95 1.57 12.13
CA ASN A 341 1.47 1.00 13.37
C ASN A 341 2.97 1.26 13.55
N GLN A 342 3.77 1.26 12.48
CA GLN A 342 5.18 1.65 12.57
C GLN A 342 5.32 3.15 12.83
N GLY A 343 4.55 4.01 12.14
CA GLY A 343 4.54 5.45 12.39
C GLY A 343 4.13 5.81 13.83
N TYR A 344 3.14 5.12 14.39
CA TYR A 344 2.72 5.31 15.79
C TYR A 344 3.85 5.02 16.79
N LYS A 345 4.67 3.97 16.52
CA LYS A 345 5.80 3.57 17.37
C LYS A 345 6.98 4.54 17.34
N LEU A 346 7.01 5.47 16.39
CA LEU A 346 8.04 6.51 16.34
C LEU A 346 7.93 7.50 17.51
N HIS A 347 6.75 7.61 18.14
CA HIS A 347 6.48 8.53 19.26
C HIS A 347 6.97 9.97 19.00
N THR A 348 6.87 10.42 17.75
CA THR A 348 7.35 11.73 17.32
C THR A 348 6.35 12.83 17.67
N ASN A 349 6.84 14.04 17.93
CA ASN A 349 6.02 15.24 18.03
C ASN A 349 5.79 15.94 16.68
N TRP A 350 6.33 15.38 15.58
CA TRP A 350 6.12 15.87 14.23
C TRP A 350 4.65 15.70 13.82
N LYS A 351 3.91 16.82 13.84
CA LYS A 351 2.46 16.84 13.63
C LYS A 351 2.02 16.22 12.29
N PRO A 352 2.68 16.48 11.14
CA PRO A 352 2.28 15.84 9.88
C PRO A 352 2.30 14.30 9.93
N MET A 353 3.34 13.69 10.50
CA MET A 353 3.41 12.23 10.69
C MET A 353 2.23 11.71 11.50
N ASN A 354 1.95 12.34 12.65
CA ASN A 354 0.84 11.92 13.52
C ASN A 354 -0.52 12.04 12.82
N ASN A 355 -0.72 13.09 12.00
CA ASN A 355 -1.93 13.23 11.20
C ASN A 355 -2.04 12.08 10.17
N PHE A 356 -0.95 11.75 9.47
CA PHE A 356 -0.96 10.69 8.46
C PHE A 356 -1.19 9.31 9.08
N VAL A 357 -0.62 9.05 10.26
CA VAL A 357 -0.89 7.82 11.03
C VAL A 357 -2.38 7.68 11.33
N GLN A 358 -3.02 8.75 11.82
CA GLN A 358 -4.46 8.74 12.11
C GLN A 358 -5.29 8.56 10.84
N GLU A 359 -4.97 9.32 9.78
CA GLU A 359 -5.64 9.26 8.48
C GLU A 359 -5.59 7.83 7.88
N LEU A 360 -4.41 7.20 7.87
CA LEU A 360 -4.25 5.86 7.28
C LEU A 360 -4.89 4.74 8.12
N LEU A 361 -4.93 4.89 9.45
CA LEU A 361 -5.66 3.96 10.32
C LEU A 361 -7.15 4.05 10.09
N GLU A 362 -7.69 5.26 9.98
CA GLU A 362 -9.08 5.51 9.70
C GLU A 362 -9.46 4.97 8.31
N ASP A 363 -8.65 5.27 7.29
CA ASP A 363 -8.79 4.69 5.95
C ASP A 363 -8.86 3.16 6.02
N ALA A 364 -7.90 2.52 6.71
CA ALA A 364 -7.85 1.07 6.84
C ALA A 364 -9.13 0.51 7.48
N LEU A 365 -9.63 1.16 8.54
CA LEU A 365 -10.84 0.76 9.24
C LEU A 365 -12.08 0.89 8.35
N ILE A 366 -12.32 2.09 7.79
CA ILE A 366 -13.43 2.36 6.87
C ILE A 366 -13.43 1.36 5.72
N TYR A 367 -12.27 1.14 5.10
CA TYR A 367 -12.18 0.21 3.98
C TYR A 367 -12.46 -1.24 4.38
N SER A 368 -12.06 -1.65 5.58
CA SER A 368 -12.32 -2.99 6.11
C SER A 368 -13.81 -3.21 6.33
N GLU A 369 -14.48 -2.24 6.97
CA GLU A 369 -15.92 -2.31 7.24
C GLU A 369 -16.72 -2.37 5.95
N ASN A 370 -16.39 -1.53 4.98
CA ASN A 370 -17.09 -1.52 3.70
C ASN A 370 -16.96 -2.83 2.91
N LEU A 371 -15.81 -3.52 3.00
CA LEU A 371 -15.65 -4.83 2.38
C LEU A 371 -16.56 -5.91 3.00
N ILE A 372 -16.88 -5.78 4.29
CA ILE A 372 -17.74 -6.72 5.02
C ILE A 372 -19.21 -6.36 4.83
N ILE A 373 -19.55 -5.08 4.99
CA ILE A 373 -20.93 -4.60 4.81
C ILE A 373 -21.41 -4.88 3.39
N LYS A 374 -20.53 -4.73 2.39
CA LYS A 374 -20.86 -5.10 1.02
C LYS A 374 -21.31 -6.56 0.91
N ASP A 375 -20.61 -7.50 1.54
CA ASP A 375 -21.00 -8.92 1.55
C ASP A 375 -22.34 -9.13 2.26
N PHE A 376 -22.59 -8.42 3.38
CA PHE A 376 -23.86 -8.52 4.10
C PHE A 376 -25.05 -8.04 3.25
N LEU A 377 -24.80 -7.07 2.36
CA LEU A 377 -25.81 -6.46 1.50
C LEU A 377 -25.98 -7.17 0.15
N GLU A 378 -25.26 -8.25 -0.12
CA GLU A 378 -25.42 -9.01 -1.37
C GLU A 378 -26.84 -9.58 -1.49
N PRO A 379 -27.51 -9.42 -2.66
CA PRO A 379 -28.91 -9.79 -2.81
C PRO A 379 -29.11 -11.32 -2.93
N VAL A 380 -28.06 -12.05 -3.32
CA VAL A 380 -28.07 -13.50 -3.57
C VAL A 380 -26.98 -14.20 -2.75
N SER A 381 -27.12 -15.51 -2.53
CA SER A 381 -26.11 -16.31 -1.81
C SER A 381 -25.69 -15.73 -0.45
N LYS A 382 -26.67 -15.20 0.28
CA LYS A 382 -26.41 -14.44 1.53
C LYS A 382 -25.59 -15.21 2.57
N GLN A 383 -25.80 -16.52 2.70
CA GLN A 383 -25.02 -17.35 3.63
C GLN A 383 -23.55 -17.47 3.17
N ASP A 384 -23.30 -17.67 1.89
CA ASP A 384 -21.95 -17.78 1.33
C ASP A 384 -21.16 -16.49 1.54
N TYR A 385 -21.78 -15.35 1.22
CA TYR A 385 -21.18 -14.04 1.42
C TYR A 385 -20.98 -13.72 2.90
N PHE A 386 -21.91 -14.13 3.77
CA PHE A 386 -21.75 -13.96 5.21
C PHE A 386 -20.56 -14.75 5.76
N VAL A 387 -20.39 -16.02 5.38
CA VAL A 387 -19.22 -16.82 5.77
C VAL A 387 -17.93 -16.21 5.22
N SER A 388 -17.96 -15.68 3.99
CA SER A 388 -16.85 -14.93 3.41
C SER A 388 -16.48 -13.71 4.24
N ALA A 389 -17.47 -12.95 4.72
CA ALA A 389 -17.28 -11.80 5.59
C ALA A 389 -16.63 -12.17 6.93
N LEU A 390 -17.03 -13.27 7.58
CA LEU A 390 -16.38 -13.74 8.80
C LEU A 390 -14.88 -14.05 8.56
N HIS A 391 -14.55 -14.67 7.44
CA HIS A 391 -13.15 -14.91 7.06
C HIS A 391 -12.37 -13.61 6.80
N LYS A 392 -13.02 -12.59 6.23
CA LYS A 392 -12.41 -11.27 6.05
C LYS A 392 -12.14 -10.59 7.39
N ILE A 393 -13.05 -10.69 8.36
CA ILE A 393 -12.84 -10.16 9.73
C ILE A 393 -11.57 -10.76 10.34
N GLU A 394 -11.41 -12.09 10.29
CA GLU A 394 -10.21 -12.74 10.84
C GLU A 394 -8.92 -12.31 10.12
N LYS A 395 -8.96 -12.19 8.79
CA LYS A 395 -7.80 -11.70 8.03
C LYS A 395 -7.46 -10.24 8.32
N LEU A 396 -8.44 -9.45 8.75
CA LEU A 396 -8.31 -8.02 9.08
C LEU A 396 -8.25 -7.78 10.59
N ARG A 397 -7.98 -8.81 11.40
CA ARG A 397 -7.91 -8.69 12.86
C ARG A 397 -6.95 -7.59 13.31
N SER A 398 -5.79 -7.43 12.66
CA SER A 398 -4.82 -6.37 13.00
C SER A 398 -5.31 -4.94 12.72
N ILE A 399 -6.43 -4.80 11.99
CA ILE A 399 -7.05 -3.51 11.68
C ILE A 399 -8.19 -3.25 12.67
N PHE A 400 -9.08 -4.22 12.84
CA PHE A 400 -10.26 -4.09 13.71
C PHE A 400 -9.93 -4.04 15.19
N TYR A 401 -8.79 -4.56 15.61
CA TYR A 401 -8.44 -4.67 17.01
C TYR A 401 -7.11 -3.99 17.34
N THR A 402 -7.01 -3.53 18.58
CA THR A 402 -5.78 -3.07 19.22
C THR A 402 -5.45 -4.01 20.37
N GLU A 403 -4.16 -4.33 20.51
CA GLU A 403 -3.61 -5.10 21.64
C GLU A 403 -3.47 -4.24 22.90
#